data_AF-E6SEK0-F1
#
_entry.id   AF-E6SEK0-F1
#
_cell.length_a   1.000
_cell.length_b   1.000
_cell.length_c   1.000
_cell.angle_alpha   90.00
_cell.angle_beta   90.00
_cell.angle_gamma   90.00
#
_symmetry.space_group_name_H-M   'P 1'
#
loop_
_entity.id
_entity.type
_entity.pdbx_description
1 polymer ?
#
loop_
_entity_poly.entity_id
_entity_poly.type
_entity_poly.pdbx_seq_one_letter_code
_entity_poly.pdbx_strand_id
1 'polypeptide(L)' 'MAERRKPGAIRDAILSAFEGPANRNAELTVADIRERVSAKLGEDVPSSSVRSYLNINTPGQFIRTGRGTYRLVRR' A
#
# COMPACT_ATOMS: atom_id res chain seq x y z
N MET A 1 -11.97 21.79 -4.62
CA MET A 1 -12.95 20.71 -4.89
C MET A 1 -12.22 19.39 -4.70
N ALA A 2 -12.52 18.61 -3.66
CA ALA A 2 -11.86 17.33 -3.44
C ALA A 2 -12.41 16.33 -4.46
N GLU A 3 -11.65 16.08 -5.53
CA GLU A 3 -12.00 15.12 -6.56
C GLU A 3 -12.26 13.77 -5.90
N ARG A 4 -13.51 13.29 -6.00
CA ARG A 4 -13.91 12.01 -5.38
C ARG A 4 -13.16 10.92 -6.12
N ARG A 5 -12.04 10.48 -5.55
CA ARG A 5 -11.30 9.29 -6.00
C ARG A 5 -12.30 8.16 -6.27
N LYS A 6 -12.12 7.45 -7.38
CA LYS A 6 -12.90 6.23 -7.65
C LYS A 6 -12.78 5.32 -6.42
N PRO A 7 -13.90 4.81 -5.87
CA PRO A 7 -13.83 3.92 -4.72
C PRO A 7 -12.94 2.73 -5.08
N GLY A 8 -11.83 2.57 -4.35
CA GLY A 8 -10.85 1.50 -4.59
C GLY A 8 -9.52 1.91 -5.22
N ALA A 9 -9.36 3.13 -5.77
CA ALA A 9 -8.10 3.53 -6.43
C ALA A 9 -6.86 3.43 -5.52
N ILE A 10 -6.99 3.83 -4.25
CA ILE A 10 -5.91 3.72 -3.26
C ILE A 10 -5.61 2.24 -2.95
N ARG A 11 -6.65 1.39 -2.85
CA ARG A 11 -6.48 -0.05 -2.62
C ARG A 11 -5.70 -0.69 -3.76
N ASP A 12 -6.10 -0.43 -5.00
CA ASP A 12 -5.48 -1.03 -6.18
C ASP A 12 -4.04 -0.54 -6.35
N ALA A 13 -3.79 0.74 -6.05
CA ALA A 13 -2.44 1.30 -6.02
C ALA A 13 -1.58 0.62 -4.94
N ILE A 14 -2.09 0.45 -3.72
CA ILE A 14 -1.36 -0.22 -2.63
C ILE A 14 -1.05 -1.67 -3.01
N LEU A 15 -2.03 -2.43 -3.51
CA LEU A 15 -1.80 -3.83 -3.92
C LEU A 15 -0.73 -3.90 -5.01
N SER A 16 -0.82 -3.02 -6.01
CA SER A 16 0.17 -3.00 -7.08
C SER A 16 1.58 -2.58 -6.64
N ALA A 17 1.74 -1.89 -5.51
CA ALA A 17 3.06 -1.60 -4.96
C ALA A 17 3.80 -2.90 -4.55
N PHE A 18 3.04 -3.95 -4.22
CA PHE A 18 3.53 -5.29 -3.89
C PHE A 18 3.48 -6.28 -5.07
N GLU A 19 2.70 -6.00 -6.12
CA GLU A 19 2.65 -6.83 -7.31
C GLU A 19 3.88 -6.59 -8.20
N GLY A 20 4.65 -7.65 -8.43
CA GLY A 20 5.78 -7.63 -9.36
C GLY A 20 6.64 -8.89 -9.20
N PRO A 21 7.31 -9.35 -10.27
CA PRO A 21 8.17 -10.54 -10.21
C PRO A 21 9.34 -10.36 -9.21
N ALA A 22 9.87 -9.15 -9.08
CA ALA A 22 10.92 -8.82 -8.12
C ALA A 22 10.43 -8.63 -6.67
N ASN A 23 9.12 -8.36 -6.48
CA ASN A 23 8.56 -8.03 -5.16
C ASN A 23 7.77 -9.19 -4.53
N ARG A 24 7.83 -10.40 -5.12
CA ARG A 24 6.99 -11.54 -4.71
C ARG A 24 7.08 -11.92 -3.22
N ASN A 25 8.12 -11.50 -2.52
CA ASN A 25 8.28 -11.63 -1.06
C ASN A 25 8.91 -10.37 -0.42
N ALA A 26 8.88 -9.23 -1.12
CA ALA A 26 9.52 -8.01 -0.61
C ALA A 26 8.75 -7.44 0.58
N GLU A 27 9.50 -7.07 1.60
CA GLU A 27 9.00 -6.27 2.71
C GLU A 27 9.15 -4.80 2.31
N LEU A 28 8.04 -4.07 2.28
CA LEU A 28 8.03 -2.66 1.92
C LEU A 28 7.72 -1.82 3.14
N THR A 29 8.45 -0.72 3.30
CA THR A 29 8.12 0.25 4.35
C THR A 29 6.91 1.08 3.94
N VAL A 30 6.22 1.68 4.92
CA VAL A 30 5.14 2.64 4.65
C VAL A 30 5.62 3.76 3.72
N ALA A 31 6.89 4.19 3.82
CA ALA A 31 7.45 5.22 2.96
C ALA A 31 7.53 4.74 1.50
N ASP A 32 8.05 3.54 1.26
CA ASP A 32 8.16 2.95 -0.09
C ASP A 32 6.78 2.74 -0.71
N ILE A 33 5.83 2.23 0.08
CA ILE A 33 4.45 2.02 -0.37
C ILE A 33 3.83 3.36 -0.76
N ARG A 34 3.98 4.38 0.10
CA ARG A 34 3.46 5.73 -0.17
C ARG A 34 4.04 6.29 -1.46
N GLU A 35 5.35 6.21 -1.64
CA GLU A 35 6.01 6.73 -2.84
C GLU A 35 5.50 6.05 -4.11
N ARG A 36 5.43 4.71 -4.11
CA ARG A 36 4.91 3.93 -5.25
C ARG A 36 3.44 4.23 -5.54
N VAL A 37 2.64 4.35 -4.49
CA VAL A 37 1.21 4.67 -4.59
C VAL A 37 1.02 6.08 -5.14
N SER A 38 1.75 7.07 -4.62
CA SER A 38 1.71 8.46 -5.11
C SER A 38 2.15 8.54 -6.57
N ALA A 39 3.25 7.88 -6.93
CA ALA A 39 3.74 7.81 -8.30
C ALA A 39 2.73 7.17 -9.25
N LYS A 40 2.01 6.13 -8.80
CA LYS A 40 1.00 5.45 -9.61
C LYS A 40 -0.29 6.26 -9.78
N LEU A 41 -0.72 6.96 -8.73
CA LEU A 41 -1.93 7.79 -8.77
C LEU A 41 -1.68 9.17 -9.38
N GLY A 42 -0.41 9.59 -9.49
CA GLY A 42 -0.04 10.92 -9.98
C GLY A 42 -0.32 12.04 -8.98
N GLU A 43 -0.54 11.70 -7.71
CA GLU A 43 -0.89 12.64 -6.64
C GLU A 43 -0.21 12.25 -5.33
N ASP A 44 0.01 13.21 -4.43
CA ASP A 44 0.57 12.88 -3.12
C ASP A 44 -0.47 12.20 -2.23
N VAL A 45 -0.16 10.99 -1.79
CA VAL A 45 -0.99 10.24 -0.85
C VAL A 45 -0.47 10.43 0.58
N PRO A 46 -1.35 10.81 1.53
CA PRO A 46 -0.98 10.91 2.93
C PRO A 46 -0.56 9.56 3.51
N SER A 47 0.54 9.57 4.27
CA SER A 47 1.04 8.39 4.99
C SER A 47 0.00 7.78 5.93
N SER A 48 -0.90 8.60 6.48
CA SER A 48 -2.00 8.15 7.35
C SER A 48 -3.00 7.26 6.62
N SER A 49 -3.32 7.58 5.35
CA SER A 49 -4.22 6.77 4.52
C SER A 49 -3.64 5.40 4.23
N VAL A 50 -2.35 5.35 3.88
CA VAL A 50 -1.64 4.09 3.63
C VAL A 50 -1.59 3.25 4.90
N ARG A 51 -1.20 3.85 6.03
CA ARG A 51 -1.15 3.15 7.34
C ARG A 51 -2.51 2.61 7.75
N SER A 52 -3.56 3.42 7.65
CA SER A 52 -4.92 3.01 8.00
C SER A 52 -5.35 1.80 7.19
N TYR A 53 -5.17 1.86 5.86
CA TYR A 53 -5.50 0.74 4.98
C TYR A 53 -4.72 -0.54 5.30
N LEU A 54 -3.40 -0.43 5.52
CA LEU A 54 -2.56 -1.56 5.89
C LEU A 54 -3.01 -2.18 7.22
N ASN A 55 -3.23 -1.36 8.26
CA ASN A 55 -3.63 -1.84 9.58
C ASN A 55 -4.99 -2.56 9.55
N ILE A 56 -5.98 -2.00 8.86
CA ILE A 56 -7.33 -2.60 8.75
C ILE A 56 -7.27 -3.97 8.07
N ASN A 57 -6.32 -4.16 7.14
CA ASN A 57 -6.17 -5.39 6.37
C ASN A 57 -5.05 -6.30 6.90
N THR A 58 -4.50 -6.04 8.09
CA THR A 58 -3.53 -6.90 8.79
C THR A 58 -4.22 -7.70 9.89
N PRO A 59 -3.96 -9.02 10.05
CA PRO A 59 -3.00 -9.86 9.32
C PRO A 59 -3.57 -10.54 8.05
N GLY A 60 -4.78 -10.18 7.60
CA GLY A 60 -5.50 -10.91 6.55
C GLY A 60 -4.90 -10.81 5.14
N GLN A 61 -4.68 -9.59 4.64
CA GLN A 61 -4.03 -9.33 3.34
C GLN A 61 -2.59 -8.86 3.48
N PHE A 62 -2.22 -8.28 4.62
CA PHE A 62 -0.85 -7.81 4.88
C PHE A 62 -0.35 -8.36 6.20
N ILE A 63 0.93 -8.72 6.26
CA ILE A 63 1.65 -9.05 7.49
C ILE A 63 2.59 -7.91 7.80
N ARG A 64 2.54 -7.43 9.04
CA ARG A 64 3.54 -6.49 9.55
C ARG A 64 4.79 -7.28 9.96
N THR A 65 5.87 -7.13 9.21
CA THR A 65 7.15 -7.84 9.46
C THR A 65 8.07 -7.04 10.37
N GLY A 66 7.87 -5.72 10.46
CA GLY A 66 8.72 -4.84 11.27
C GLY A 66 8.08 -3.50 11.62
N ARG A 67 8.91 -2.55 12.06
CA ARG A 67 8.46 -1.19 12.42
C ARG A 67 8.09 -0.42 11.17
N GLY A 68 6.79 -0.39 10.84
CA GLY A 68 6.29 0.29 9.65
C GLY A 68 6.65 -0.45 8.36
N THR A 69 6.93 -1.74 8.45
CA THR A 69 7.25 -2.61 7.31
C THR A 69 6.17 -3.65 7.17
N TYR A 70 5.66 -3.81 5.96
CA TYR A 70 4.56 -4.70 5.63
C TYR A 70 4.94 -5.58 4.44
N ARG A 71 4.33 -6.76 4.40
CA ARG A 71 4.44 -7.72 3.30
C ARG A 71 3.04 -8.17 2.92
N LEU A 72 2.79 -8.44 1.64
CA LEU A 72 1.53 -9.00 1.17
C LEU A 72 1.41 -10.49 1.57
N VAL A 73 0.30 -10.87 2.19
CA VAL A 73 -0.08 -12.26 2.46
C VAL A 73 -0.47 -12.87 1.12
N ARG A 74 0.34 -13.79 0.62
CA ARG A 74 -0.07 -14.62 -0.52
C ARG A 74 -0.96 -15.74 -0.01
N ARG A 75 -2.17 -15.83 -0.57
CA ARG A 75 -3.02 -17.02 -0.47
C ARG A 75 -2.71 -17.96 -1.62
#